data_AF-A0A6D0I702-F1
#
_entry.id   AF-A0A6D0I702-F1
#
_cell.length_a   1.000
_cell.length_b   1.000
_cell.length_c   1.000
_cell.angle_alpha   90.00
_cell.angle_beta   90.00
_cell.angle_gamma   90.00
#
_symmetry.space_group_name_H-M   'P 1'
#
loop_
_entity.id
_entity.type
_entity.pdbx_description
1 polymer ?
#
loop_
_entity_poly.entity_id
_entity_poly.type
_entity_poly.pdbx_seq_one_letter_code
_entity_poly.pdbx_strand_id
1 'polypeptide(L)'
;MITITKERLLTIKQWRETYGPGSNVVLPAEEAEELARIALASLERELIRHEHAKWSDSTFGCVGPIGLLKHLSKEALEAAAEPDDLSEWADMHFLLWDAQRRAGISDAEITAAMEDKLKINMERQWPEPKDGEPRLHIKEPGNSPVIPDGWVMVPKELTPEMMRAVQIRSELGGYATSNLSGAYNMFSEFWNVAVSAAPKVDDL
;
A
#
# COMPACT_ATOMS: atom_id res chain seq x y z
N MET A 1 -16.50 -28.09 -8.11
CA MET A 1 -15.66 -27.13 -8.85
C MET A 1 -14.21 -27.55 -8.62
N ILE A 2 -13.48 -27.89 -9.68
CA ILE A 2 -12.07 -28.27 -9.58
C ILE A 2 -11.23 -26.99 -9.39
N THR A 3 -10.20 -27.05 -8.56
CA THR A 3 -9.24 -25.95 -8.41
C THR A 3 -7.94 -26.37 -9.09
N ILE A 4 -7.62 -25.76 -10.23
CA ILE A 4 -6.35 -26.03 -10.91
C ILE A 4 -5.20 -25.37 -10.13
N THR A 5 -4.17 -26.16 -9.78
CA THR A 5 -3.06 -25.67 -8.95
C THR A 5 -1.93 -25.08 -9.79
N LYS A 6 -1.04 -24.30 -9.16
CA LYS A 6 0.17 -23.74 -9.80
C LYS A 6 1.06 -24.86 -10.37
N GLU A 7 1.22 -25.97 -9.64
CA GLU A 7 2.00 -27.13 -10.07
C GLU A 7 1.39 -27.81 -11.29
N ARG A 8 0.05 -27.89 -11.34
CA ARG A 8 -0.67 -28.42 -12.50
C ARG A 8 -0.48 -27.53 -13.72
N LEU A 9 -0.59 -26.21 -13.56
CA LEU A 9 -0.32 -25.24 -14.63
C LEU A 9 1.13 -25.32 -15.14
N LEU A 10 2.10 -25.48 -14.25
CA LEU A 10 3.51 -25.67 -14.62
C LEU A 10 3.71 -26.97 -15.41
N THR A 11 3.05 -28.06 -14.99
CA THR A 11 3.07 -29.33 -15.73
C THR A 11 2.51 -29.16 -17.14
N ILE A 12 1.35 -28.51 -17.27
CA ILE A 12 0.71 -28.23 -18.57
C ILE A 12 1.64 -27.38 -19.44
N LYS A 13 2.27 -26.35 -18.87
CA LYS A 13 3.23 -25.48 -19.57
C LYS A 13 4.44 -26.25 -20.10
N GLN A 14 4.95 -27.23 -19.34
CA GLN A 14 6.10 -28.06 -19.69
C GLN A 14 5.81 -29.12 -20.77
N TRP A 15 4.54 -29.43 -21.04
CA TRP A 15 4.18 -30.47 -22.02
C TRP A 15 4.68 -30.18 -23.43
N ARG A 16 4.73 -28.92 -23.85
CA ARG A 16 5.28 -28.55 -25.17
C ARG A 16 6.77 -28.91 -25.27
N GLU A 17 7.52 -28.73 -24.19
CA GLU A 17 8.94 -29.11 -24.11
C GLU A 17 9.11 -30.63 -24.07
N THR A 18 8.18 -31.33 -23.40
CA THR A 18 8.21 -32.78 -23.24
C THR A 18 7.83 -33.55 -24.50
N TYR A 19 6.77 -33.11 -25.20
CA TYR A 19 6.17 -33.85 -26.31
C TYR A 19 6.43 -33.22 -27.69
N GLY A 20 7.00 -32.01 -27.74
CA GLY A 20 7.27 -31.30 -29.00
C GLY A 20 6.05 -30.58 -29.60
N PRO A 21 6.28 -29.62 -30.52
CA PRO A 21 5.24 -28.70 -31.04
C PRO A 21 4.18 -29.36 -31.93
N GLY A 22 4.36 -30.60 -32.38
CA GLY A 22 3.41 -31.34 -33.23
C GLY A 22 2.49 -32.29 -32.45
N SER A 23 2.64 -32.37 -31.13
CA SER A 23 1.86 -33.27 -30.29
C SER A 23 0.56 -32.61 -29.82
N ASN A 24 -0.55 -33.33 -29.97
CA ASN A 24 -1.81 -32.95 -29.33
C ASN A 24 -1.79 -33.42 -27.88
N VAL A 25 -2.19 -32.55 -26.95
CA VAL A 25 -2.35 -32.91 -25.54
C VAL A 25 -3.82 -32.77 -25.15
N VAL A 26 -4.35 -33.77 -24.46
CA VAL A 26 -5.76 -33.80 -24.04
C VAL A 26 -5.85 -33.32 -22.60
N LEU A 27 -6.67 -32.30 -22.38
CA LEU A 27 -7.08 -31.85 -21.05
C LEU A 27 -8.46 -32.42 -20.73
N PRO A 28 -8.72 -32.87 -19.49
CA PRO A 28 -10.07 -33.10 -19.01
C PRO A 28 -10.94 -31.86 -19.26
N ALA A 29 -12.21 -32.08 -19.65
CA ALA A 29 -13.12 -30.98 -19.97
C ALA A 29 -13.23 -29.95 -18.83
N GLU A 30 -13.24 -30.43 -17.58
CA GLU A 30 -13.29 -29.59 -16.38
C GLU A 30 -12.02 -28.72 -16.21
N GLU A 31 -10.83 -29.23 -16.53
CA GLU A 31 -9.59 -28.44 -16.49
C GLU A 31 -9.60 -27.37 -17.60
N ALA A 32 -10.10 -27.71 -18.78
CA ALA A 32 -10.20 -26.78 -19.90
C ALA A 32 -11.19 -25.64 -19.61
N GLU A 33 -12.34 -25.95 -19.01
CA GLU A 33 -13.33 -24.96 -18.58
C GLU A 33 -12.74 -24.00 -17.54
N GLU A 34 -12.07 -24.52 -16.51
CA GLU A 34 -11.48 -23.70 -15.46
C GLU A 34 -10.33 -22.82 -15.99
N LEU A 35 -9.51 -23.34 -16.91
CA LEU A 35 -8.48 -22.55 -17.60
C LEU A 35 -9.09 -21.40 -18.41
N ALA A 36 -10.18 -21.66 -19.14
CA ALA A 36 -10.87 -20.63 -19.92
C ALA A 36 -11.45 -19.55 -19.00
N ARG A 37 -12.05 -19.94 -17.86
CA ARG A 37 -12.58 -19.01 -16.86
C ARG A 37 -11.50 -18.11 -16.28
N ILE A 38 -10.35 -18.68 -15.88
CA ILE A 38 -9.21 -17.92 -15.33
C ILE A 38 -8.63 -16.98 -16.40
N ALA A 39 -8.42 -17.48 -17.62
CA ALA A 39 -7.87 -16.70 -18.71
C ALA A 39 -8.78 -15.51 -19.07
N LEU A 40 -10.09 -15.74 -19.13
CA LEU A 40 -11.06 -14.68 -19.43
C LEU A 40 -11.04 -13.59 -18.36
N ALA A 41 -11.11 -13.97 -17.08
CA ALA A 41 -11.06 -13.00 -15.98
C ALA A 41 -9.75 -12.18 -15.97
N SER A 42 -8.62 -12.83 -16.31
CA SER A 42 -7.33 -12.14 -16.44
C SER A 42 -7.33 -11.13 -17.59
N LEU A 43 -7.84 -11.52 -18.76
CA LEU A 43 -7.91 -10.65 -19.93
C LEU A 43 -8.83 -9.44 -19.70
N GLU A 44 -9.98 -9.64 -19.04
CA GLU A 44 -10.90 -8.56 -18.70
C GLU A 44 -10.24 -7.54 -17.75
N ARG A 45 -9.55 -8.03 -16.71
CA ARG A 45 -8.86 -7.17 -15.74
C ARG A 45 -7.72 -6.39 -16.38
N GLU A 46 -6.96 -7.03 -17.28
CA GLU A 46 -5.85 -6.38 -17.98
C GLU A 46 -6.34 -5.33 -18.98
N LEU A 47 -7.46 -5.60 -19.69
CA LEU A 47 -8.09 -4.60 -20.56
C LEU A 47 -8.50 -3.35 -19.78
N ILE A 48 -9.14 -3.52 -18.62
CA ILE A 48 -9.52 -2.40 -17.75
C ILE A 48 -8.29 -1.60 -17.31
N ARG A 49 -7.21 -2.29 -16.92
CA ARG A 49 -5.95 -1.63 -16.50
C ARG A 49 -5.33 -0.83 -17.64
N HIS A 50 -5.31 -1.38 -18.86
CA HIS A 50 -4.78 -0.70 -20.05
C HIS A 50 -5.59 0.53 -20.43
N GLU A 51 -6.92 0.42 -20.50
CA GLU A 51 -7.77 1.58 -20.84
C GLU A 51 -7.70 2.67 -19.77
N HIS A 52 -7.63 2.27 -18.48
CA HIS A 52 -7.39 3.22 -17.39
C HIS A 52 -6.04 3.94 -17.55
N ALA A 53 -4.96 3.21 -17.81
CA ALA A 53 -3.63 3.80 -18.00
C ALA A 53 -3.62 4.80 -19.17
N LYS A 54 -4.23 4.44 -20.29
CA LYS A 54 -4.36 5.30 -21.48
C LYS A 54 -5.15 6.58 -21.17
N TRP A 55 -6.29 6.45 -20.48
CA TRP A 55 -7.07 7.59 -20.04
C TRP A 55 -6.29 8.49 -19.06
N SER A 56 -5.64 7.90 -18.06
CA SER A 56 -4.82 8.60 -17.07
C SER A 56 -3.66 9.37 -17.72
N ASP A 57 -2.96 8.75 -18.68
CA ASP A 57 -1.88 9.40 -19.44
C ASP A 57 -2.41 10.58 -20.24
N SER A 58 -3.58 10.44 -20.89
CA SER A 58 -4.20 11.52 -21.66
C SER A 58 -4.70 12.69 -20.79
N THR A 59 -5.14 12.40 -19.57
CA THR A 59 -5.80 13.37 -18.68
C THR A 59 -4.78 14.12 -17.82
N PHE A 60 -3.82 13.39 -17.24
CA PHE A 60 -2.90 13.93 -16.23
C PHE A 60 -1.46 14.09 -16.76
N GLY A 61 -1.13 13.53 -17.93
CA GLY A 61 0.20 13.61 -18.51
C GLY A 61 1.26 12.84 -17.72
N CYS A 62 2.52 13.29 -17.82
CA CYS A 62 3.69 12.62 -17.24
C CYS A 62 3.90 13.00 -15.76
N VAL A 63 2.99 12.57 -14.88
CA VAL A 63 3.14 12.68 -13.43
C VAL A 63 3.77 11.42 -12.82
N GLY A 64 4.54 11.60 -11.74
CA GLY A 64 5.10 10.49 -10.95
C GLY A 64 4.10 9.89 -9.94
N PRO A 65 4.49 8.83 -9.22
CA PRO A 65 3.57 8.04 -8.39
C PRO A 65 3.10 8.72 -7.10
N ILE A 66 3.82 9.73 -6.61
CA ILE A 66 3.61 10.31 -5.27
C ILE A 66 2.21 10.92 -5.09
N GLY A 67 1.70 11.63 -6.10
CA GLY A 67 0.37 12.24 -6.04
C GLY A 67 -0.73 11.19 -5.90
N LEU A 68 -0.59 10.08 -6.63
CA LEU A 68 -1.53 8.97 -6.61
C LEU A 68 -1.51 8.22 -5.28
N LEU A 69 -0.33 8.03 -4.68
CA LEU A 69 -0.22 7.40 -3.35
C LEU A 69 -0.83 8.29 -2.24
N LYS A 70 -0.69 9.62 -2.35
CA LYS A 70 -1.37 10.55 -1.45
C LYS A 70 -2.89 10.52 -1.63
N HIS A 71 -3.36 10.36 -2.87
CA HIS A 71 -4.79 10.20 -3.15
C HIS A 71 -5.31 8.87 -2.63
N LEU A 72 -4.58 7.77 -2.84
CA LEU A 72 -4.94 6.44 -2.34
C LEU A 72 -5.16 6.42 -0.82
N SER A 73 -4.42 7.26 -0.08
CA SER A 73 -4.61 7.40 1.37
C SER A 73 -5.97 7.99 1.74
N LYS A 74 -6.58 8.81 0.87
CA LYS A 74 -7.93 9.37 1.05
C LYS A 74 -8.99 8.34 0.69
N GLU A 75 -8.87 7.69 -0.46
CA GLU A 75 -9.79 6.63 -0.90
C GLU A 75 -9.83 5.47 0.11
N ALA A 76 -8.70 5.16 0.76
CA ALA A 76 -8.67 4.16 1.83
C ALA A 76 -9.52 4.56 3.05
N LEU A 77 -9.66 5.87 3.34
CA LEU A 77 -10.53 6.37 4.41
C LEU A 77 -12.00 6.36 3.98
N GLU A 78 -12.27 6.68 2.71
CA GLU A 78 -13.62 6.65 2.12
C GLU A 78 -14.15 5.20 2.07
N ALA A 79 -13.35 4.25 1.57
CA ALA A 79 -13.65 2.81 1.61
C ALA A 79 -13.82 2.26 3.04
N ALA A 80 -13.09 2.80 4.02
CA ALA A 80 -13.25 2.40 5.41
C ALA A 80 -14.55 2.93 6.03
N ALA A 81 -15.05 4.08 5.57
CA ALA A 81 -16.33 4.65 6.01
C ALA A 81 -17.53 3.96 5.33
N GLU A 82 -17.37 3.56 4.07
CA GLU A 82 -18.42 2.93 3.25
C GLU A 82 -17.93 1.60 2.65
N PRO A 83 -17.66 0.56 3.47
CA PRO A 83 -17.04 -0.69 3.00
C PRO A 83 -17.89 -1.48 2.01
N ASP A 84 -19.21 -1.22 1.98
CA ASP A 84 -20.15 -1.83 1.04
C ASP A 84 -20.20 -1.11 -0.31
N ASP A 85 -19.59 0.08 -0.44
CA ASP A 85 -19.52 0.77 -1.73
C ASP A 85 -18.34 0.27 -2.58
N LEU A 86 -18.67 -0.42 -3.67
CA LEU A 86 -17.69 -0.96 -4.59
C LEU A 86 -16.92 0.11 -5.37
N SER A 87 -17.42 1.34 -5.51
CA SER A 87 -16.68 2.43 -6.17
C SER A 87 -15.38 2.74 -5.44
N GLU A 88 -15.44 2.88 -4.11
CA GLU A 88 -14.29 3.20 -3.28
C GLU A 88 -13.16 2.15 -3.38
N TRP A 89 -13.54 0.87 -3.47
CA TRP A 89 -12.59 -0.20 -3.74
C TRP A 89 -11.99 -0.12 -5.15
N ALA A 90 -12.80 0.25 -6.14
CA ALA A 90 -12.34 0.42 -7.51
C ALA A 90 -11.34 1.59 -7.62
N ASP A 91 -11.59 2.70 -6.94
CA ASP A 91 -10.69 3.86 -6.91
C ASP A 91 -9.34 3.51 -6.28
N MET A 92 -9.33 2.74 -5.18
CA MET A 92 -8.09 2.21 -4.62
C MET A 92 -7.30 1.36 -5.64
N HIS A 93 -7.98 0.50 -6.41
CA HIS A 93 -7.33 -0.32 -7.44
C HIS A 93 -6.74 0.52 -8.56
N PHE A 94 -7.49 1.50 -9.07
CA PHE A 94 -7.03 2.38 -10.14
C PHE A 94 -5.82 3.21 -9.72
N LEU A 95 -5.88 3.81 -8.53
CA LEU A 95 -4.77 4.61 -7.99
C LEU A 95 -3.53 3.76 -7.73
N LEU A 96 -3.68 2.56 -7.19
CA LEU A 96 -2.56 1.65 -6.93
C LEU A 96 -1.87 1.23 -8.21
N TRP A 97 -2.62 0.76 -9.22
CA TRP A 97 -2.05 0.35 -10.50
C TRP A 97 -1.37 1.50 -11.23
N ASP A 98 -1.98 2.68 -11.20
CA ASP A 98 -1.45 3.85 -11.88
C ASP A 98 -0.18 4.36 -11.18
N ALA A 99 -0.12 4.31 -9.85
CA ALA A 99 1.10 4.57 -9.10
C ALA A 99 2.21 3.54 -9.42
N GLN A 100 1.88 2.25 -9.44
CA GLN A 100 2.86 1.19 -9.75
C GLN A 100 3.48 1.35 -11.14
N ARG A 101 2.66 1.53 -12.18
CA ARG A 101 3.18 1.71 -13.55
C ARG A 101 4.01 3.00 -13.67
N ARG A 102 3.60 4.09 -13.02
CA ARG A 102 4.32 5.38 -13.05
C ARG A 102 5.63 5.33 -12.26
N ALA A 103 5.75 4.39 -11.33
CA ALA A 103 7.01 4.05 -10.66
C ALA A 103 7.91 3.12 -11.50
N GLY A 104 7.44 2.65 -12.67
CA GLY A 104 8.16 1.71 -13.51
C GLY A 104 8.19 0.28 -12.97
N ILE A 105 7.29 -0.07 -12.03
CA ILE A 105 7.24 -1.39 -11.40
C ILE A 105 6.44 -2.34 -12.30
N SER A 106 7.05 -3.46 -12.69
CA SER A 106 6.37 -4.51 -13.46
C SER A 106 5.59 -5.48 -12.57
N ASP A 107 4.61 -6.16 -13.17
CA ASP A 107 3.83 -7.21 -12.50
C ASP A 107 4.72 -8.33 -11.95
N ALA A 108 5.81 -8.66 -12.64
CA ALA A 108 6.77 -9.67 -12.20
C ALA A 108 7.53 -9.21 -10.94
N GLU A 109 7.99 -7.96 -10.91
CA GLU A 109 8.72 -7.40 -9.77
C GLU A 109 7.83 -7.28 -8.53
N ILE A 110 6.61 -6.75 -8.68
CA ILE A 110 5.71 -6.65 -7.53
C ILE A 110 5.27 -8.04 -7.05
N THR A 111 5.03 -9.00 -7.95
CA THR A 111 4.66 -10.37 -7.55
C THR A 111 5.78 -11.01 -6.74
N ALA A 112 7.03 -10.91 -7.19
CA ALA A 112 8.18 -11.41 -6.44
C ALA A 112 8.30 -10.73 -5.05
N ALA A 113 8.16 -9.40 -5.00
CA ALA A 113 8.17 -8.67 -3.73
C ALA A 113 7.03 -9.07 -2.79
N MET A 114 5.83 -9.37 -3.33
CA MET A 114 4.70 -9.88 -2.55
C MET A 114 4.97 -11.27 -2.00
N GLU A 115 5.53 -12.19 -2.80
CA GLU A 115 5.92 -13.54 -2.34
C GLU A 115 6.94 -13.48 -1.19
N ASP A 116 7.95 -12.63 -1.30
CA ASP A 116 8.97 -12.48 -0.24
C ASP A 116 8.42 -11.78 1.00
N LYS A 117 7.60 -10.75 0.81
CA LYS A 117 6.97 -10.03 1.92
C LYS A 117 6.00 -10.93 2.69
N LEU A 118 5.31 -11.83 2.00
CA LEU A 118 4.39 -12.79 2.62
C LEU A 118 5.13 -13.76 3.54
N LYS A 119 6.27 -14.32 3.11
CA LYS A 119 7.11 -15.20 3.96
C LYS A 119 7.51 -14.49 5.26
N ILE A 120 8.02 -13.26 5.15
CA ILE A 120 8.39 -12.44 6.32
C ILE A 120 7.17 -12.20 7.23
N ASN A 121 6.00 -11.92 6.67
CA ASN A 121 4.80 -11.66 7.47
C ASN A 121 4.30 -12.91 8.22
N MET A 122 4.46 -14.10 7.63
CA MET A 122 4.09 -15.37 8.27
C MET A 122 5.01 -15.75 9.43
N GLU A 123 6.26 -15.31 9.42
CA GLU A 123 7.24 -15.56 10.48
C GLU A 123 7.11 -14.57 11.66
N ARG A 124 6.40 -13.45 11.48
CA ARG A 124 6.24 -12.42 12.51
C ARG A 124 5.27 -12.83 13.60
N GLN A 125 5.47 -12.27 14.78
CA GLN A 125 4.49 -12.30 15.85
C GLN A 125 3.50 -11.13 15.70
N TRP A 126 2.22 -11.44 15.91
CA TRP A 126 1.12 -10.49 15.77
C TRP A 126 0.32 -10.42 17.07
N PRO A 127 -0.20 -9.23 17.44
CA PRO A 127 -1.08 -9.10 18.59
C PRO A 127 -2.43 -9.79 18.34
N GLU A 128 -3.17 -10.00 19.42
CA GLU A 128 -4.52 -10.55 19.35
C GLU A 128 -5.43 -9.75 18.39
N PRO A 129 -6.29 -10.45 17.63
CA PRO A 129 -7.23 -9.82 16.74
C PRO A 129 -8.15 -8.78 17.38
N LYS A 130 -8.17 -7.57 16.82
CA LYS A 130 -9.20 -6.55 17.07
C LYS A 130 -9.88 -6.16 15.77
N ASP A 131 -11.19 -6.01 15.83
CA ASP A 131 -12.02 -5.57 14.71
C ASP A 131 -11.93 -4.04 14.55
N GLY A 132 -11.98 -3.56 13.31
CA GLY A 132 -11.87 -2.13 12.98
C GLY A 132 -10.52 -1.45 13.22
N GLU A 133 -9.55 -2.11 13.84
CA GLU A 133 -8.25 -1.52 14.23
C GLU A 133 -7.07 -2.06 13.39
N PRO A 134 -6.10 -1.20 13.01
CA PRO A 134 -4.91 -1.65 12.30
C PRO A 134 -4.05 -2.55 13.20
N ARG A 135 -3.49 -3.60 12.61
CA ARG A 135 -2.59 -4.53 13.31
C ARG A 135 -1.17 -4.32 12.86
N LEU A 136 -0.31 -4.04 13.84
CA LEU A 136 1.12 -3.90 13.62
C LEU A 136 1.82 -5.13 14.22
N HIS A 137 2.81 -5.66 13.51
CA HIS A 137 3.66 -6.73 14.02
C HIS A 137 4.37 -6.30 15.31
N ILE A 138 4.54 -7.25 16.21
CA ILE A 138 5.30 -7.04 17.45
C ILE A 138 6.77 -6.90 17.06
N LYS A 139 7.37 -5.76 17.43
CA LYS A 139 8.82 -5.55 17.30
C LYS A 139 9.50 -6.16 18.52
N GLU A 140 10.64 -6.85 18.34
CA GLU A 140 11.41 -7.31 19.50
C GLU A 140 11.80 -6.12 20.39
N PRO A 141 11.57 -6.22 21.72
CA PRO A 141 11.99 -5.20 22.67
C PRO A 141 13.53 -5.22 22.73
N GLY A 142 14.17 -4.41 21.90
CA GLY A 142 15.63 -4.34 21.88
C GLY A 142 16.24 -3.49 20.76
N ASN A 143 15.50 -3.22 19.68
CA ASN A 143 16.02 -2.43 18.56
C ASN A 143 15.63 -0.93 18.63
N SER A 144 15.28 -0.43 19.81
CA SER A 144 15.13 1.00 20.05
C SER A 144 16.43 1.52 20.65
N PRO A 145 17.02 2.62 20.14
CA PRO A 145 18.15 3.24 20.81
C PRO A 145 17.80 3.50 22.27
N VAL A 146 18.74 3.24 23.18
CA VAL A 146 18.58 3.58 24.60
C VAL A 146 18.29 5.07 24.67
N ILE A 147 17.09 5.42 25.16
CA ILE A 147 16.69 6.82 25.37
C ILE A 147 17.43 7.27 26.63
N PRO A 148 18.34 8.25 26.56
CA PRO A 148 19.04 8.71 27.75
C PRO A 148 18.06 9.28 28.77
N ASP A 149 18.43 9.22 30.05
CA ASP A 149 17.60 9.78 31.12
C ASP A 149 17.28 11.26 30.87
N GLY A 150 15.99 11.61 30.94
CA GLY A 150 15.48 12.96 30.67
C GLY A 150 15.07 13.24 29.23
N TRP A 151 15.25 12.28 28.31
CA TRP A 151 14.81 12.40 26.92
C TRP A 151 13.43 11.76 26.70
N VAL A 152 12.65 12.33 25.78
CA VAL A 152 11.39 11.78 25.30
C VAL A 152 11.48 11.51 23.80
N MET A 153 10.97 10.36 23.36
CA MET A 153 10.89 10.06 21.94
C MET A 153 9.83 10.91 21.28
N VAL A 154 10.24 11.67 20.26
CA VAL A 154 9.35 12.50 19.45
C VAL A 154 9.39 12.04 18.00
N PRO A 155 8.24 11.88 17.33
CA PRO A 155 8.20 11.48 15.92
C PRO A 155 8.74 12.59 15.04
N LYS A 156 9.39 12.22 13.93
CA LYS A 156 9.92 13.16 12.94
C LYS A 156 8.82 14.01 12.31
N GLU A 157 7.66 13.39 12.06
CA GLU A 157 6.47 14.08 11.58
C GLU A 157 5.50 14.29 12.74
N LEU A 158 4.90 15.48 12.79
CA LEU A 158 3.93 15.82 13.83
C LEU A 158 2.61 15.08 13.57
N THR A 159 2.11 14.32 14.55
CA THR A 159 0.84 13.59 14.38
C THR A 159 -0.37 14.52 14.61
N PRO A 160 -1.54 14.19 14.04
CA PRO A 160 -2.79 14.91 14.31
C PRO A 160 -3.12 15.04 15.80
N GLU A 161 -2.85 14.00 16.60
CA GLU A 161 -3.10 13.98 18.05
C GLU A 161 -2.17 14.94 18.79
N MET A 162 -0.89 14.99 18.41
CA MET A 162 0.08 15.93 18.98
C MET A 162 -0.29 17.37 18.66
N MET A 163 -0.70 17.66 17.41
CA MET A 163 -1.21 18.97 17.01
C MET A 163 -2.42 19.38 17.83
N ARG A 164 -3.40 18.48 17.96
CA ARG A 164 -4.62 18.73 18.73
C ARG A 164 -4.32 18.96 20.20
N ALA A 165 -3.36 18.24 20.78
CA ALA A 165 -2.93 18.44 22.16
C ALA A 165 -2.32 19.84 22.35
N VAL A 166 -1.44 20.30 21.44
CA VAL A 166 -0.86 21.65 21.52
C VAL A 166 -1.93 22.72 21.40
N GLN A 167 -2.88 22.57 20.46
CA GLN A 167 -3.98 23.52 20.26
C GLN A 167 -4.83 23.69 21.51
N ILE A 168 -5.16 22.59 22.20
CA ILE A 168 -6.09 22.61 23.34
C ILE A 168 -5.37 22.93 24.66
N ARG A 169 -4.12 22.50 24.82
CA ARG A 169 -3.41 22.50 26.11
C ARG A 169 -2.33 23.57 26.23
N SER A 170 -2.12 24.41 25.22
CA SER A 170 -1.20 25.54 25.31
C SER A 170 -1.90 26.86 25.03
N GLU A 171 -1.50 27.91 25.73
CA GLU A 171 -2.01 29.26 25.53
C GLU A 171 -1.74 29.76 24.09
N LEU A 172 -0.55 29.46 23.56
CA LEU A 172 -0.18 29.76 22.18
C LEU A 172 -1.06 29.02 21.17
N GLY A 173 -1.35 27.75 21.42
CA GLY A 173 -2.25 26.92 20.60
C GLY A 173 -3.68 27.44 20.59
N GLY A 174 -4.20 27.81 21.75
CA GLY A 174 -5.52 28.42 21.89
C GLY A 174 -5.60 29.76 21.16
N TYR A 175 -4.57 30.59 21.29
CA TYR A 175 -4.47 31.86 20.57
C TYR A 175 -4.43 31.68 19.05
N ALA A 176 -3.57 30.79 18.54
CA ALA A 176 -3.44 30.53 17.10
C ALA A 176 -4.74 30.00 16.49
N THR A 177 -5.42 29.07 17.17
CA THR A 177 -6.70 28.51 16.71
C THR A 177 -7.80 29.57 16.65
N SER A 178 -7.79 30.53 17.58
CA SER A 178 -8.82 31.57 17.67
C SER A 178 -8.58 32.77 16.75
N ASN A 179 -7.34 32.99 16.29
CA ASN A 179 -6.96 34.23 15.62
C ASN A 179 -6.28 34.06 14.25
N LEU A 180 -5.83 32.85 13.88
CA LEU A 180 -5.07 32.61 12.64
C LEU A 180 -5.77 31.57 11.77
N SER A 181 -6.20 31.98 10.57
CA SER A 181 -6.69 31.05 9.55
C SER A 181 -5.54 30.16 9.06
N GLY A 182 -5.70 28.84 9.10
CA GLY A 182 -4.69 27.90 8.63
C GLY A 182 -3.64 27.48 9.67
N ALA A 183 -3.94 27.63 10.97
CA ALA A 183 -3.03 27.30 12.09
C ALA A 183 -2.37 25.91 12.00
N TYR A 184 -3.01 24.93 11.35
CA TYR A 184 -2.48 23.59 11.17
C TYR A 184 -1.15 23.56 10.38
N ASN A 185 -1.09 24.30 9.27
CA ASN A 185 0.11 24.37 8.44
C ASN A 185 1.25 25.07 9.17
N MET A 186 0.93 26.11 9.95
CA MET A 186 1.92 26.83 10.76
C MET A 186 2.56 25.96 11.85
N PHE A 187 1.78 25.08 12.50
CA PHE A 187 2.33 24.14 13.49
C PHE A 187 3.25 23.10 12.84
N SER A 188 2.90 22.62 11.64
CA SER A 188 3.75 21.71 10.88
C SER A 188 5.08 22.37 10.49
N GLU A 189 5.04 23.61 10.00
CA GLU A 189 6.25 24.37 9.67
C GLU A 189 7.14 24.62 10.90
N PHE A 190 6.55 25.06 12.01
CA PHE A 190 7.27 25.23 13.28
C PHE A 190 7.96 23.93 13.71
N TRP A 191 7.25 22.80 13.65
CA TRP A 191 7.80 21.50 14.04
C TRP A 191 8.96 21.08 13.14
N ASN A 192 8.84 21.29 11.82
CA ASN A 192 9.91 20.98 10.89
C ASN A 192 11.18 21.80 11.18
N VAL A 193 11.04 23.08 11.54
CA VAL A 193 12.16 23.92 11.97
C VAL A 193 12.78 23.39 13.26
N ALA A 194 11.96 23.09 14.27
CA ALA A 194 12.43 22.56 15.55
C ALA A 194 13.18 21.23 15.40
N VAL A 195 12.64 20.28 14.62
CA VAL A 195 13.28 19.00 14.32
C VAL A 195 14.57 19.17 13.54
N SER A 196 14.63 20.12 12.60
CA SER A 196 15.84 20.39 11.82
C SER A 196 17.01 20.94 12.66
N ALA A 197 16.68 21.63 13.75
CA ALA A 197 17.66 22.20 14.68
C ALA A 197 18.00 21.26 15.86
N ALA A 198 17.32 20.11 15.97
CA ALA A 198 17.59 19.14 17.02
C ALA A 198 18.98 18.51 16.84
N PRO A 199 19.73 18.24 17.93
CA PRO A 199 21.01 17.54 17.86
C PRO A 199 20.84 16.17 17.19
N LYS A 200 21.72 15.84 16.24
CA LYS A 200 21.71 14.52 15.63
C LYS A 200 22.53 13.56 16.48
N VAL A 201 22.18 12.28 16.40
CA VAL A 201 22.87 11.21 17.15
C VAL A 201 24.36 11.16 16.83
N ASP A 202 24.77 11.54 15.61
CA ASP A 202 26.17 11.59 15.18
C ASP A 202 26.92 12.85 15.66
N ASP A 203 26.21 13.84 16.22
CA ASP A 203 26.75 15.10 16.75
C ASP A 203 26.88 15.09 18.30
N LEU A 204 26.56 13.96 18.94
CA LEU A 204 26.57 13.73 20.40
C LEU A 204 27.61 12.66 20.78
#